data_AF-A0A661Y365-F1
#
_entry.id   AF-A0A661Y365-F1
#
_cell.length_a   1.000
_cell.length_b   1.000
_cell.length_c   1.000
_cell.angle_alpha   90.00
_cell.angle_beta   90.00
_cell.angle_gamma   90.00
#
_symmetry.space_group_name_H-M   'P 1'
#
loop_
_entity.id
_entity.type
_entity.pdbx_description
1 polymer ?
#
loop_
_entity_poly.entity_id
_entity_poly.type
_entity_poly.pdbx_seq_one_letter_code
_entity_poly.pdbx_strand_id
1 'polypeptide(L)'
;MKISVKDNYTLLKDDRTNVMVFANYLEHIVPEKFEEHNLIIDLLKYDNLELPQLLVFLKLSNYQRSTKHSFVIVNNAIDIDDIPFEMTVVPTLLEAVDIVEMEEIERDLGF
;
A
#
# COMPACT_ATOMS: atom_id res chain seq x y z
N MET A 1 -10.36 -6.37 -8.47
CA MET A 1 -9.73 -5.12 -8.03
C MET A 1 -10.43 -3.94 -8.68
N LYS A 2 -10.69 -2.87 -7.92
CA LYS A 2 -11.01 -1.54 -8.41
C LYS A 2 -9.74 -0.69 -8.42
N ILE A 3 -9.56 0.09 -9.48
CA ILE A 3 -8.41 0.99 -9.68
C ILE A 3 -8.96 2.41 -9.74
N SER A 4 -8.37 3.33 -8.99
CA SER A 4 -8.59 4.77 -9.14
C SER A 4 -7.24 5.45 -9.34
N VAL A 5 -6.99 5.92 -10.55
CA VAL A 5 -5.79 6.70 -10.88
C VAL A 5 -6.03 8.15 -10.49
N LYS A 6 -5.07 8.73 -9.77
CA LYS A 6 -4.98 10.15 -9.43
C LYS A 6 -3.70 10.72 -10.03
N ASP A 7 -3.47 12.01 -9.85
CA ASP A 7 -2.37 12.72 -10.50
C ASP A 7 -1.00 12.17 -10.05
N ASN A 8 -0.84 11.87 -8.76
CA ASN A 8 0.43 11.42 -8.18
C ASN A 8 0.38 10.04 -7.50
N TYR A 9 -0.78 9.36 -7.48
CA TYR A 9 -0.87 8.00 -6.95
C TYR A 9 -1.96 7.15 -7.63
N THR A 10 -1.86 5.84 -7.48
CA THR A 10 -2.89 4.88 -7.88
C THR A 10 -3.43 4.16 -6.66
N LEU A 11 -4.74 4.26 -6.46
CA LEU A 11 -5.46 3.52 -5.43
C LEU A 11 -5.89 2.16 -5.95
N LEU A 12 -5.41 1.10 -5.29
CA LEU A 12 -5.79 -0.29 -5.57
C LEU A 12 -6.65 -0.82 -4.42
N LYS A 13 -7.88 -1.24 -4.73
CA LYS A 13 -8.84 -1.75 -3.76
C LYS A 13 -9.35 -3.11 -4.17
N ASP A 14 -9.44 -4.06 -3.24
CA ASP A 14 -10.10 -5.33 -3.54
C ASP A 14 -11.63 -5.18 -3.53
N ASP A 15 -12.29 -5.74 -4.53
CA ASP A 15 -13.73 -5.70 -4.76
C ASP A 15 -14.39 -7.08 -4.79
N ARG A 16 -13.65 -8.18 -4.60
CA ARG A 16 -14.15 -9.55 -4.87
C ARG A 16 -13.85 -10.59 -3.81
N THR A 17 -12.65 -10.61 -3.24
CA THR A 17 -12.11 -11.81 -2.58
C THR A 17 -11.65 -11.55 -1.14
N ASN A 18 -10.94 -12.53 -0.56
CA ASN A 18 -10.20 -12.36 0.68
C ASN A 18 -8.84 -11.68 0.43
N VAL A 19 -8.24 -11.19 1.52
CA VAL A 19 -7.00 -10.42 1.50
C VAL A 19 -5.81 -11.21 0.94
N MET A 20 -5.73 -12.51 1.19
CA MET A 20 -4.62 -13.35 0.73
C MET A 20 -4.60 -13.50 -0.79
N VAL A 21 -5.78 -13.71 -1.39
CA VAL A 21 -5.94 -13.77 -2.86
C VAL A 21 -5.61 -12.42 -3.48
N PHE A 22 -6.01 -11.33 -2.82
CA PHE A 22 -5.68 -9.99 -3.31
C PHE A 22 -4.17 -9.71 -3.25
N ALA A 23 -3.52 -10.03 -2.13
CA ALA A 23 -2.07 -9.87 -1.97
C ALA A 23 -1.30 -10.64 -3.05
N ASN A 24 -1.65 -11.92 -3.27
CA ASN A 24 -1.03 -12.72 -4.31
C ASN A 24 -1.27 -12.16 -5.72
N TYR A 25 -2.47 -11.65 -6.00
CA TYR A 25 -2.74 -10.98 -7.26
C TYR A 25 -1.88 -9.72 -7.46
N LEU A 26 -1.74 -8.90 -6.41
CA LEU A 26 -0.91 -7.70 -6.45
C LEU A 26 0.58 -8.00 -6.66
N GLU A 27 1.11 -9.08 -6.08
CA GLU A 27 2.51 -9.50 -6.31
C GLU A 27 2.85 -9.70 -7.80
N HIS A 28 1.85 -10.03 -8.63
CA HIS A 28 2.03 -10.21 -10.06
C HIS A 28 1.74 -8.92 -10.84
N ILE A 29 0.62 -8.24 -10.52
CA ILE A 29 0.14 -7.14 -11.34
C ILE A 29 0.90 -5.82 -11.11
N VAL A 30 1.48 -5.64 -9.91
CA VAL A 30 2.20 -4.41 -9.56
C VAL A 30 3.48 -4.28 -10.38
N PRO A 31 4.40 -5.28 -10.42
CA PRO A 31 5.56 -5.22 -11.31
C PRO A 31 5.19 -5.03 -12.79
N GLU A 32 4.09 -5.62 -13.25
CA GLU A 32 3.71 -5.58 -14.68
C GLU A 32 3.11 -4.24 -15.10
N LYS A 33 2.34 -3.57 -14.23
CA LYS A 33 1.46 -2.45 -14.64
C LYS A 33 1.58 -1.20 -13.79
N PHE A 34 2.20 -1.29 -12.63
CA PHE A 34 2.20 -0.23 -11.63
C PHE A 34 3.58 0.02 -11.01
N GLU A 35 4.65 -0.51 -11.59
CA GLU A 35 6.02 -0.39 -11.07
C GLU A 35 6.46 1.08 -10.90
N GLU A 36 5.99 1.95 -11.79
CA GLU A 36 6.32 3.38 -11.84
C GLU A 36 5.26 4.29 -11.18
N HIS A 37 4.43 3.73 -10.29
CA HIS A 37 3.33 4.46 -9.66
C HIS A 37 3.50 4.48 -8.14
N ASN A 38 3.20 5.61 -7.48
CA ASN A 38 2.94 5.58 -6.04
C ASN A 38 1.64 4.82 -5.79
N LEU A 39 1.66 3.87 -4.87
CA LEU A 39 0.56 2.96 -4.61
C LEU A 39 -0.04 3.17 -3.24
N ILE A 40 -1.36 3.28 -3.22
CA ILE A 40 -2.16 3.17 -2.01
C ILE A 40 -2.99 1.89 -2.11
N ILE A 41 -2.83 1.00 -1.13
CA ILE A 41 -3.55 -0.28 -1.06
C ILE A 41 -4.66 -0.15 -0.02
N ASP A 42 -5.90 -0.02 -0.48
CA ASP A 42 -7.08 0.11 0.39
C ASP A 42 -7.55 -1.27 0.87
N LEU A 43 -7.25 -1.55 2.15
CA LEU A 43 -7.66 -2.74 2.88
C LEU A 43 -8.71 -2.42 3.96
N LEU A 44 -9.35 -1.24 3.92
CA LEU A 44 -10.33 -0.82 4.94
C LEU A 44 -11.58 -1.72 4.99
N LYS A 45 -11.87 -2.48 3.94
CA LYS A 45 -12.99 -3.43 3.95
C LYS A 45 -12.74 -4.66 4.84
N TYR A 46 -11.52 -4.88 5.30
CA TYR A 46 -11.14 -6.03 6.12
C TYR A 46 -11.08 -5.58 7.60
N ASP A 47 -12.24 -5.48 8.24
CA ASP A 47 -12.39 -4.99 9.63
C ASP A 47 -11.74 -5.91 10.69
N ASN A 48 -11.45 -7.17 10.33
CA ASN A 48 -10.82 -8.16 11.19
C ASN A 48 -9.51 -8.68 10.56
N LEU A 49 -8.75 -7.78 9.93
CA LEU A 49 -7.45 -8.13 9.36
C LEU A 49 -6.48 -8.52 10.48
N GLU A 50 -5.82 -9.66 10.33
CA GLU A 50 -4.82 -10.12 11.30
C GLU A 50 -3.40 -9.79 10.83
N LEU A 51 -2.47 -9.57 11.77
CA LEU A 51 -1.07 -9.26 11.47
C LEU A 51 -0.43 -10.22 10.45
N PRO A 52 -0.57 -11.56 10.54
CA PRO A 52 -0.02 -12.46 9.53
C PRO A 52 -0.55 -12.24 8.11
N GLN A 53 -1.79 -11.75 7.97
CA GLN A 53 -2.38 -11.44 6.66
C GLN A 53 -1.83 -10.12 6.11
N LEU A 54 -1.58 -9.14 6.97
CA LEU A 54 -0.92 -7.88 6.61
C LEU A 54 0.53 -8.12 6.18
N LEU A 55 1.27 -8.98 6.89
CA LEU A 55 2.69 -9.25 6.62
C LEU A 55 2.96 -9.83 5.23
N VAL A 56 1.95 -10.41 4.56
CA VAL A 56 2.08 -10.93 3.18
C VAL A 56 2.42 -9.81 2.19
N PHE A 57 2.03 -8.57 2.48
CA PHE A 57 2.33 -7.42 1.63
C PHE A 57 3.76 -6.90 1.78
N LEU A 58 4.52 -7.32 2.80
CA LEU A 58 5.86 -6.79 3.10
C LEU A 58 6.82 -6.92 1.92
N LYS A 59 6.84 -8.07 1.26
CA LYS A 59 7.71 -8.32 0.11
C LYS A 59 7.39 -7.36 -1.05
N LEU A 60 6.11 -7.17 -1.36
CA LEU A 60 5.67 -6.29 -2.42
C LEU A 60 5.92 -4.80 -2.07
N SER A 61 5.68 -4.43 -0.81
CA SER A 61 6.00 -3.09 -0.30
C SER A 61 7.47 -2.75 -0.49
N ASN A 62 8.37 -3.65 -0.07
CA ASN A 62 9.81 -3.47 -0.23
C ASN A 62 10.23 -3.40 -1.71
N TYR A 63 9.63 -4.23 -2.56
CA TYR A 63 9.87 -4.17 -4.00
C TYR A 63 9.47 -2.80 -4.57
N GLN A 64 8.23 -2.35 -4.34
CA GLN A 64 7.75 -1.08 -4.88
C GLN A 64 8.58 0.11 -4.37
N ARG A 65 8.89 0.14 -3.08
CA ARG A 65 9.71 1.20 -2.49
C ARG A 65 11.13 1.21 -3.05
N SER A 66 11.67 0.05 -3.45
CA SER A 66 12.97 -0.03 -4.13
C SER A 66 12.99 0.58 -5.53
N THR A 67 11.82 0.72 -6.18
CA THR A 67 11.69 1.42 -7.47
C THR A 67 11.53 2.94 -7.31
N LYS A 68 11.71 3.47 -6.08
CA LYS A 68 11.53 4.88 -5.71
C LYS A 68 10.07 5.37 -5.77
N HIS A 69 9.12 4.46 -5.58
CA HIS A 69 7.70 4.78 -5.52
C HIS A 69 7.11 4.40 -4.17
N SER A 70 6.16 5.19 -3.68
CA SER A 70 5.49 4.95 -2.41
C SER A 70 4.65 3.66 -2.45
N PHE A 71 4.57 2.96 -1.32
CA PHE A 71 3.64 1.85 -1.13
C PHE A 71 3.03 1.95 0.27
N VAL A 72 1.80 2.48 0.32
CA VAL A 72 1.10 2.76 1.58
C VAL A 72 -0.13 1.86 1.68
N ILE A 73 -0.27 1.17 2.81
CA ILE A 73 -1.43 0.31 3.08
C ILE A 73 -2.40 1.06 4.00
N VAL A 74 -3.69 0.95 3.71
CA VAL A 74 -4.74 1.59 4.50
C VAL A 74 -5.59 0.55 5.21
N ASN A 75 -5.46 0.46 6.53
CA ASN A 75 -6.24 -0.42 7.39
C ASN A 75 -6.18 0.08 8.84
N ASN A 76 -7.24 -0.16 9.61
CA ASN A 76 -7.39 0.28 11.00
C ASN A 76 -7.71 -0.87 11.98
N ALA A 77 -7.50 -2.13 11.57
CA ALA A 77 -7.83 -3.30 12.38
C ALA A 77 -6.67 -3.79 13.28
N ILE A 78 -5.44 -3.39 12.97
CA ILE A 78 -4.21 -3.82 13.68
C ILE A 78 -3.62 -2.62 14.42
N ASP A 79 -3.16 -2.84 15.66
CA ASP A 79 -2.46 -1.82 16.43
C ASP A 79 -1.16 -1.42 15.71
N ILE A 80 -0.90 -0.11 15.60
CA ILE A 80 0.27 0.41 14.90
C ILE A 80 1.58 -0.03 15.57
N ASP A 81 1.55 -0.26 16.89
CA ASP A 81 2.72 -0.73 17.66
C ASP A 81 3.11 -2.18 17.32
N ASP A 82 2.19 -2.96 16.73
CA ASP A 82 2.42 -4.34 16.29
C ASP A 82 2.92 -4.45 14.84
N ILE A 83 2.88 -3.35 14.07
CA ILE A 83 3.22 -3.33 12.65
C ILE A 83 4.73 -3.12 12.48
N PRO A 84 5.43 -3.90 11.63
CA PRO A 84 6.85 -3.69 11.37
C PRO A 84 7.13 -2.30 10.81
N PHE A 85 8.21 -1.66 11.29
CA PHE A 85 8.62 -0.32 10.85
C PHE A 85 8.95 -0.26 9.35
N GLU A 86 9.28 -1.38 8.73
CA GLU A 86 9.51 -1.47 7.29
C GLU A 86 8.23 -1.30 6.45
N MET A 87 7.05 -1.36 7.08
CA MET A 87 5.75 -1.19 6.43
C MET A 87 5.14 0.17 6.73
N THR A 88 4.64 0.81 5.69
CA THR A 88 3.89 2.06 5.81
C THR A 88 2.39 1.75 5.84
N VAL A 89 1.81 1.71 7.04
CA VAL A 89 0.39 1.41 7.26
C VAL A 89 -0.26 2.54 8.04
N VAL A 90 -1.40 3.01 7.54
CA VAL A 90 -2.13 4.13 8.13
C VAL A 90 -3.63 3.82 8.23
N PRO A 91 -4.35 4.37 9.23
CA PRO A 91 -5.75 4.06 9.44
C PRO A 91 -6.70 4.72 8.43
N THR A 92 -6.29 5.77 7.73
CA THR A 92 -7.17 6.51 6.81
C THR A 92 -6.57 6.74 5.43
N LEU A 93 -7.45 6.90 4.43
CA LEU A 93 -7.03 7.27 3.08
C LEU A 93 -6.39 8.67 3.03
N LEU A 94 -6.76 9.57 3.94
CA LEU A 94 -6.19 10.91 4.00
C LEU A 94 -4.70 10.84 4.39
N GLU A 95 -4.38 10.16 5.48
CA GLU A 95 -2.99 9.97 5.92
C GLU A 95 -2.17 9.24 4.84
N ALA A 96 -2.78 8.31 4.09
CA ALA A 96 -2.07 7.61 3.04
C ALA A 96 -1.66 8.56 1.90
N VAL A 97 -2.51 9.53 1.57
CA VAL A 97 -2.20 10.59 0.62
C VAL A 97 -1.12 11.50 1.18
N ASP A 98 -1.25 11.93 2.44
CA ASP A 98 -0.28 12.81 3.10
C ASP A 98 1.13 12.18 3.11
N ILE A 99 1.24 10.87 3.31
CA ILE A 99 2.51 10.14 3.24
C ILE A 99 3.08 10.14 1.81
N VAL A 100 2.26 9.86 0.79
CA VAL A 100 2.73 9.88 -0.61
C VAL A 100 3.26 11.27 -0.96
N GLU A 101 2.54 12.33 -0.61
CA GLU A 101 2.96 13.71 -0.85
C GLU A 101 4.26 14.05 -0.12
N MET A 102 4.40 13.63 1.15
CA MET A 102 5.63 13.82 1.93
C MET A 102 6.81 13.10 1.29
N GLU A 103 6.67 11.83 0.91
CA GLU A 103 7.75 11.06 0.29
C GLU A 103 8.14 11.59 -1.10
N GLU A 104 7.18 12.14 -1.88
CA GLU A 104 7.49 12.82 -3.15
C GLU A 104 8.34 14.06 -2.93
N ILE A 105 8.00 14.89 -1.94
CA ILE A 105 8.79 16.07 -1.58
C ILE A 105 10.20 15.66 -1.14
N GLU A 106 10.33 14.61 -0.32
CA GLU A 106 11.64 14.11 0.11
C GLU A 106 12.49 13.64 -1.08
N ARG A 107 11.89 12.89 -2.01
CA ARG A 107 12.56 12.44 -3.24
C ARG A 107 12.99 13.60 -4.14
N ASP A 108 12.15 14.61 -4.31
CA ASP A 108 12.46 15.81 -5.10
C ASP A 108 13.60 16.63 -4.48
N LEU A 109 13.72 16.62 -3.15
CA LEU A 109 14.83 17.21 -2.41
C LEU A 109 16.09 16.34 -2.40
N GLY A 110 16.03 15.12 -2.94
CA GLY A 110 17.16 14.20 -3.06
C GLY A 110 17.53 13.45 -1.77
N PHE A 111 16.57 13.30 -0.85
CA PHE A 111 16.70 12.51 0.38
C PHE A 111 16.21 11.07 0.18
#